data_AF-A0A139XGF5-F1
#
_entry.id   AF-A0A139XGF5-F1
#
_cell.length_a   1.000
_cell.length_b   1.000
_cell.length_c   1.000
_cell.angle_alpha   90.00
_cell.angle_beta   90.00
_cell.angle_gamma   90.00
#
_symmetry.space_group_name_H-M   'P 1'
#
loop_
_entity.id
_entity.type
_entity.pdbx_description
1 polymer ?
#
loop_
_entity_poly.entity_id
_entity_poly.type
_entity_poly.pdbx_seq_one_letter_code
_entity_poly.pdbx_strand_id
1 'polypeptide(L)' 'MVAAQIFNDRKGQSRTIYGVVSTGTLWKFLTLEAQTLKIDRTEYFIAQLEEILGILSEPFRK' A
#
# COMPACT_ATOMS: atom_id res chain seq x y z
N MET A 1 -5.37 -8.16 -1.66
CA MET A 1 -5.92 -7.48 -0.47
C MET A 1 -7.38 -7.83 -0.18
N VAL A 2 -7.86 -9.02 -0.60
CA VAL A 2 -9.27 -9.43 -0.47
C VAL A 2 -9.70 -9.57 0.99
N ALA A 3 -8.87 -10.17 1.84
CA ALA A 3 -9.17 -10.33 3.27
C ALA A 3 -9.39 -8.98 3.98
N ALA A 4 -8.57 -7.97 3.65
CA ALA A 4 -8.71 -6.62 4.20
C ALA A 4 -10.00 -5.94 3.75
N GLN A 5 -10.44 -6.15 2.50
CA GLN A 5 -11.74 -5.64 2.04
C GLN A 5 -12.90 -6.24 2.83
N ILE A 6 -12.92 -7.57 2.95
CA ILE A 6 -13.95 -8.28 3.71
C ILE A 6 -13.97 -7.82 5.16
N PHE A 7 -12.80 -7.65 5.78
CA PHE A 7 -12.69 -7.16 7.15
C PHE A 7 -13.21 -5.73 7.29
N ASN A 8 -12.77 -4.80 6.44
CA ASN A 8 -13.17 -3.39 6.50
C ASN A 8 -14.67 -3.21 6.23
N ASP A 9 -15.22 -3.93 5.25
CA ASP A 9 -16.66 -3.91 4.93
C ASP A 9 -17.49 -4.41 6.12
N ARG A 10 -17.06 -5.48 6.81
CA ARG A 10 -17.72 -5.97 8.04
C ARG A 10 -17.63 -4.99 9.20
N LYS A 11 -16.62 -4.13 9.23
CA LYS A 11 -16.40 -3.13 10.29
C LYS A 11 -16.95 -1.74 9.95
N GLY A 12 -17.52 -1.54 8.76
CA GLY A 12 -17.97 -0.23 8.29
C GLY A 12 -16.84 0.80 8.18
N GLN A 13 -15.61 0.34 7.94
CA GLN A 13 -14.42 1.19 7.83
C GLN A 13 -14.15 1.63 6.38
N SER A 14 -13.18 2.55 6.21
CA SER A 14 -12.76 3.02 4.90
C SER A 14 -12.39 1.86 3.97
N ARG A 15 -12.86 1.94 2.73
CA ARG A 15 -12.59 0.94 1.69
C ARG A 15 -11.24 1.12 1.02
N THR A 16 -10.54 2.21 1.28
CA THR A 16 -9.19 2.42 0.78
C THR A 16 -8.22 1.58 1.58
N ILE A 17 -7.55 0.64 0.91
CA ILE A 17 -6.53 -0.22 1.49
C ILE A 17 -5.19 0.16 0.88
N TYR A 18 -4.22 0.46 1.75
CA TYR A 18 -2.84 0.68 1.38
C TYR A 18 -2.06 -0.62 1.58
N GLY A 19 -1.24 -0.98 0.60
CA GLY A 19 -0.50 -2.23 0.61
C GLY A 19 0.90 -2.08 0.04
N VAL A 20 1.73 -3.07 0.35
CA VAL A 20 3.09 -3.21 -0.16
C VAL A 20 3.38 -4.67 -0.46
N VAL A 21 4.12 -4.91 -1.53
CA VAL A 21 4.72 -6.22 -1.84
C VAL A 21 6.24 -6.04 -1.79
N SER A 22 6.93 -6.97 -1.13
CA SER A 22 8.38 -6.91 -1.01
C SER A 22 9.03 -8.28 -1.09
N THR A 23 10.26 -8.34 -1.63
CA THR A 23 11.16 -9.50 -1.57
C THR A 23 12.19 -9.38 -0.43
N GLY A 24 12.06 -8.35 0.41
CA GLY A 24 13.06 -7.93 1.41
C GLY A 24 14.02 -6.87 0.86
N THR A 25 14.41 -6.97 -0.42
CA THR A 25 15.32 -6.01 -1.07
C THR A 25 14.64 -5.04 -2.02
N LEU A 26 13.52 -5.43 -2.61
CA LEU A 26 12.73 -4.60 -3.53
C LEU A 26 11.32 -4.43 -2.97
N TRP A 27 10.78 -3.22 -3.03
CA TRP A 27 9.51 -2.83 -2.45
C TRP A 27 8.65 -2.13 -3.51
N LYS A 28 7.36 -2.48 -3.56
CA LYS A 28 6.38 -1.87 -4.47
C LYS A 28 5.08 -1.59 -3.74
N PHE A 29 4.60 -0.35 -3.85
CA PHE A 29 3.43 0.12 -3.12
C PHE A 29 2.20 0.14 -4.02
N LEU A 30 1.03 -0.02 -3.40
CA LEU A 30 -0.24 -0.11 -4.09
C LEU A 30 -1.40 0.36 -3.21
N THR A 31 -2.47 0.84 -3.84
CA THR A 31 -3.73 1.16 -3.19
C THR A 31 -4.89 0.45 -3.86
N LEU A 32 -5.87 0.02 -3.08
CA LEU A 32 -7.11 -0.55 -3.58
C LEU A 32 -8.29 0.24 -3.04
N GLU A 33 -9.09 0.73 -3.97
CA GLU A 33 -10.35 1.41 -3.71
C GLU A 33 -11.46 0.63 -4.42
N ALA A 34 -12.32 -0.04 -3.65
CA ALA A 34 -13.33 -0.97 -4.19
C ALA A 34 -12.73 -2.02 -5.12
N GLN A 35 -12.84 -1.86 -6.44
CA GLN A 35 -12.29 -2.79 -7.44
C GLN A 35 -11.15 -2.19 -8.27
N THR A 36 -10.70 -0.98 -7.91
CA THR A 36 -9.65 -0.27 -8.64
C THR A 36 -8.32 -0.39 -7.89
N LEU A 37 -7.35 -1.07 -8.51
CA LEU A 37 -5.98 -1.18 -8.02
C LEU A 37 -5.11 -0.12 -8.68
N LYS A 38 -4.47 0.72 -7.88
CA LYS A 38 -3.40 1.63 -8.32
C LYS A 38 -2.08 1.06 -7.82
N ILE A 39 -1.10 0.97 -8.70
CA ILE A 39 0.23 0.46 -8.39
C ILE A 39 1.21 1.60 -8.65
N ASP A 40 2.11 1.84 -7.70
CA ASP A 40 3.21 2.76 -7.92
C ASP A 40 4.08 2.26 -9.08
N ARG A 41 4.47 3.19 -9.95
CA ARG A 41 5.35 2.90 -11.08
C ARG A 41 6.79 2.71 -10.62
N THR A 42 7.15 3.29 -9.49
CA THR A 42 8.49 3.20 -8.91
C THR A 42 8.62 1.94 -8.08
N GLU A 43 9.78 1.29 -8.21
CA GLU A 43 10.20 0.23 -7.31
C GLU A 43 11.32 0.78 -6.42
N TYR A 44 11.25 0.50 -5.13
CA TYR A 44 12.16 1.05 -4.14
C TYR A 44 13.07 -0.06 -3.64
N PHE A 45 14.38 0.13 -3.74
CA PHE A 45 15.33 -0.78 -3.12
C PHE A 45 15.39 -0.51 -1.61
N ILE A 46 15.68 -1.53 -0.80
CA ILE A 46 15.76 -1.40 0.67
C ILE A 46 16.76 -0.34 1.15
N ALA A 47 17.75 0.01 0.32
CA ALA A 47 18.68 1.10 0.59
C ALA A 47 18.01 2.49 0.62
N GLN A 48 16.87 2.66 -0.06
CA GLN A 48 16.03 3.86 -0.08
C GLN A 48 15.10 3.87 1.14
N LEU A 49 15.70 3.74 2.33
CA LEU A 49 14.98 3.52 3.58
C LEU A 49 14.10 4.71 3.94
N GLU A 50 14.58 5.93 3.70
CA GLU A 50 13.85 7.17 4.01
C GLU A 50 12.55 7.25 3.21
N GLU A 51 12.59 6.91 1.92
CA GLU A 51 11.41 6.90 1.05
C GLU A 51 10.44 5.80 1.45
N ILE A 52 10.93 4.59 1.70
CA ILE A 52 10.11 3.45 2.15
C ILE A 52 9.39 3.81 3.45
N LEU A 53 10.11 4.35 4.45
CA LEU A 53 9.53 4.74 5.73
C LEU A 53 8.60 5.95 5.60
N GLY A 54 8.90 6.90 4.72
CA GLY A 54 8.02 8.01 4.37
C GLY A 54 6.67 7.52 3.83
N ILE A 55 6.69 6.59 2.88
CA ILE A 55 5.47 6.01 2.28
C ILE A 55 4.67 5.21 3.32
N LEU A 56 5.33 4.48 4.22
CA LEU A 56 4.66 3.70 5.26
C LEU A 56 4.06 4.57 6.37
N SER A 57 4.69 5.70 6.70
CA SER A 57 4.21 6.62 7.75
C SER A 57 3.09 7.53 7.25
N GLU A 58 3.21 8.06 6.04
CA GLU A 58 2.21 8.92 5.40
C GLU A 58 1.92 8.47 3.95
N PRO A 59 1.16 7.37 3.77
CA PRO A 59 0.90 6.84 2.43
C PRO A 59 0.18 7.87 1.55
N PHE A 60 0.88 8.33 0.52
CA PHE A 60 0.38 9.23 -0.54
C PHE A 60 -0.24 10.55 -0.02
N ARG A 61 0.51 11.32 0.78
CA ARG A 61 0.19 12.75 0.93
C ARG A 61 0.20 13.42 -0.45
N LYS A 62 -0.85 14.18 -0.76
CA LYS A 62 -0.86 15.13 -1.88
C LYS A 62 0.06 16.31 -1.58
#